data_AF-A0AAN7K8I8-F1
#
_entry.id   AF-A0AAN7K8I8-F1
#
_cell.length_a   1.000
_cell.length_b   1.000
_cell.length_c   1.000
_cell.angle_alpha   90.00
_cell.angle_beta   90.00
_cell.angle_gamma   90.00
#
_symmetry.space_group_name_H-M   'P 1'
#
loop_
_entity.id
_entity.type
_entity.pdbx_description
1 polymer ?
#
loop_
_entity_poly.entity_id
_entity_poly.type
_entity_poly.pdbx_seq_one_letter_code
_entity_poly.pdbx_strand_id
1 'polypeptide(L)'
;MGRVIRAQRKGAGSVFKSHTHHRKGPARFRSLDFGERNGYLKGVVSEIIHDPGRGKLPYSPLNCLCPKSSVRLIIFIVSIYCCNNHAWEAVFLFLIDFFFCLVASIIKLPSGSKKIVPSGCRAMIGQVAGGGRTEKPLLKAGNAYHKFRVKRNCWPKVRGVAMNPVEHPHGGGNHQHIGHASTVRRDAPPGQKVGLIAARRTGRLRGQAAATAAKADKA
;
A
#
# COMPACT_ATOMS: atom_id res chain seq x y z
N MET A 1 12.47 36.44 -3.20
CA MET A 1 11.25 35.58 -3.32
C MET A 1 11.59 34.37 -4.20
N GLY A 2 11.35 33.14 -3.73
CA GLY A 2 11.69 31.90 -4.46
C GLY A 2 10.56 31.37 -5.34
N ARG A 3 10.85 30.39 -6.22
CA ARG A 3 9.82 29.68 -7.01
C ARG A 3 9.15 28.58 -6.19
N VAL A 4 7.92 28.24 -6.57
CA VAL A 4 7.15 27.13 -5.98
C VAL A 4 7.76 25.79 -6.39
N ILE A 5 8.17 25.00 -5.41
CA ILE A 5 8.87 23.74 -5.65
C ILE A 5 7.94 22.66 -6.21
N ARG A 6 8.50 21.69 -6.95
CA ARG A 6 7.74 20.55 -7.50
C ARG A 6 6.91 19.79 -6.44
N ALA A 7 7.39 19.73 -5.19
CA ALA A 7 6.68 19.06 -4.11
C ALA A 7 5.33 19.74 -3.81
N GLN A 8 5.29 21.08 -3.78
CA GLN A 8 4.09 21.88 -3.57
C GLN A 8 3.14 21.80 -4.78
N ARG A 9 3.68 21.89 -6.01
CA ARG A 9 2.89 21.87 -7.26
C ARG A 9 2.04 20.62 -7.46
N LYS A 10 2.40 19.49 -6.81
CA LYS A 10 1.65 18.24 -6.91
C LYS A 10 0.24 18.30 -6.30
N GLY A 11 -0.02 19.22 -5.37
CA GLY A 11 -1.33 19.37 -4.73
C GLY A 11 -2.36 20.16 -5.54
N ALA A 12 -1.90 21.08 -6.40
CA ALA A 12 -2.77 22.05 -7.08
C ALA A 12 -3.63 21.50 -8.23
N GLY A 13 -3.58 20.19 -8.52
CA GLY A 13 -4.42 19.60 -9.56
C GLY A 13 -4.10 20.06 -10.99
N SER A 14 -2.86 20.40 -11.29
CA SER A 14 -2.39 20.76 -12.65
C SER A 14 -1.90 19.52 -13.41
N VAL A 15 -0.71 19.58 -14.01
CA VAL A 15 -0.04 18.50 -14.76
C VAL A 15 0.13 17.21 -13.96
N PHE A 16 0.03 17.27 -12.62
CA PHE A 16 0.18 16.13 -11.71
C PHE A 16 -1.11 15.33 -11.47
N LYS A 17 -2.20 15.66 -12.15
CA LYS A 17 -3.44 14.85 -12.13
C LYS A 17 -3.17 13.42 -12.63
N SER A 18 -3.97 12.47 -12.15
CA SER A 18 -3.90 11.10 -12.64
C SER A 18 -4.57 10.97 -14.00
N HIS A 19 -3.94 10.26 -14.94
CA HIS A 19 -4.60 9.85 -16.17
C HIS A 19 -5.65 8.78 -15.85
N THR A 20 -6.93 9.11 -16.03
CA THR A 20 -8.07 8.23 -15.69
C THR A 20 -8.84 7.71 -16.89
N HIS A 21 -8.56 8.19 -18.11
CA HIS A 21 -9.33 7.87 -19.32
C HIS A 21 -9.48 6.37 -19.60
N HIS A 22 -8.45 5.57 -19.35
CA HIS A 22 -8.49 4.12 -19.60
C HIS A 22 -8.83 3.27 -18.36
N ARG A 23 -9.20 3.89 -17.24
CA ARG A 23 -9.59 3.12 -16.03
C ARG A 23 -10.97 2.52 -16.23
N LYS A 24 -11.10 1.24 -15.95
CA LYS A 24 -12.36 0.48 -16.05
C LYS A 24 -13.31 0.82 -14.92
N GLY A 25 -12.78 1.05 -13.71
CA GLY A 25 -13.60 1.47 -12.58
C GLY A 25 -12.93 1.33 -11.22
N PRO A 26 -13.64 1.72 -10.15
CA PRO A 26 -13.20 1.46 -8.79
C PRO A 26 -13.37 -0.03 -8.45
N ALA A 27 -12.28 -0.70 -8.05
CA ALA A 27 -12.37 -1.99 -7.37
C ALA A 27 -12.83 -1.76 -5.92
N ARG A 28 -14.08 -2.14 -5.62
CA ARG A 28 -14.70 -2.06 -4.30
C ARG A 28 -15.59 -3.28 -4.11
N PHE A 29 -15.78 -3.68 -2.85
CA PHE A 29 -16.87 -4.60 -2.52
C PHE A 29 -18.21 -3.94 -2.83
N ARG A 30 -19.25 -4.77 -2.94
CA ARG A 30 -20.63 -4.31 -3.04
C ARG A 30 -21.03 -3.50 -1.79
N SER A 31 -22.13 -2.78 -1.88
CA SER A 31 -22.81 -2.24 -0.69
C SER A 31 -23.07 -3.32 0.36
N LEU A 32 -23.18 -2.93 1.62
CA LEU A 32 -23.52 -3.84 2.71
C LEU A 32 -25.03 -3.89 2.90
N ASP A 33 -25.70 -4.70 2.08
CA ASP A 33 -27.13 -4.93 2.15
C ASP A 33 -27.50 -6.14 3.02
N PHE A 34 -28.78 -6.26 3.38
CA PHE A 34 -29.29 -7.26 4.33
C PHE A 34 -28.87 -8.69 3.96
N GLY A 35 -28.85 -9.00 2.66
CA GLY A 35 -28.45 -10.32 2.16
C GLY A 35 -27.00 -10.70 2.47
N GLU A 36 -26.08 -9.73 2.57
CA GLU A 36 -24.68 -9.99 2.97
C GLU A 36 -24.48 -10.05 4.49
N ARG A 37 -25.32 -9.37 5.27
CA ARG A 37 -25.20 -9.38 6.74
C ARG A 37 -25.71 -10.69 7.33
N ASN A 38 -26.84 -11.16 6.84
CA ASN A 38 -27.59 -12.27 7.43
C ASN A 38 -27.55 -13.54 6.58
N GLY A 39 -26.91 -13.50 5.42
CA GLY A 39 -26.83 -14.60 4.47
C GLY A 39 -25.51 -14.61 3.72
N TYR A 40 -25.47 -15.38 2.63
CA TYR A 40 -24.34 -15.43 1.70
C TYR A 40 -24.87 -15.20 0.30
N LEU A 41 -24.07 -14.56 -0.55
CA LEU A 41 -24.37 -14.41 -1.97
C LEU A 41 -23.36 -15.21 -2.77
N LYS A 42 -23.84 -15.85 -3.83
CA LYS A 42 -23.01 -16.48 -4.84
C LYS A 42 -23.00 -15.56 -6.06
N GLY A 43 -21.81 -15.23 -6.53
CA GLY A 43 -21.60 -14.48 -7.76
C GLY A 43 -20.74 -15.31 -8.71
N VAL A 44 -20.92 -15.10 -10.01
CA VAL A 44 -20.07 -15.72 -11.03
C VAL A 44 -19.06 -14.68 -11.49
N VAL A 45 -17.80 -15.08 -11.55
CA VAL A 45 -16.72 -14.28 -12.16
C VAL A 45 -16.91 -14.36 -13.67
N SER A 46 -17.26 -13.25 -14.30
CA SER A 46 -17.50 -13.23 -15.74
C SER A 46 -16.20 -13.26 -16.53
N GLU A 47 -15.26 -12.37 -16.18
CA GLU A 47 -13.96 -12.27 -16.84
C GLU A 47 -12.93 -11.62 -15.93
N ILE A 48 -11.65 -11.82 -16.20
CA ILE A 48 -10.53 -11.25 -15.44
C ILE A 48 -9.77 -10.30 -16.36
N ILE A 49 -9.99 -8.99 -16.20
CA ILE A 49 -9.50 -7.93 -17.10
C ILE A 49 -8.33 -7.18 -16.46
N HIS A 50 -7.35 -6.74 -17.25
CA HIS A 50 -6.33 -5.81 -16.76
C HIS A 50 -6.85 -4.36 -16.69
N ASP A 51 -6.81 -3.72 -15.51
CA ASP A 51 -7.07 -2.28 -15.36
C ASP A 51 -5.76 -1.47 -15.48
N PRO A 52 -5.64 -0.59 -16.50
CA PRO A 52 -4.45 0.23 -16.70
C PRO A 52 -4.08 1.05 -15.46
N GLY A 53 -2.88 0.82 -14.94
CA GLY A 53 -2.34 1.52 -13.77
C GLY A 53 -2.46 0.74 -12.45
N ARG A 54 -3.24 -0.35 -12.40
CA ARG A 54 -3.25 -1.32 -11.31
C ARG A 54 -2.28 -2.46 -11.62
N GLY A 55 -1.23 -2.59 -10.82
CA GLY A 55 -0.20 -3.61 -11.06
C GLY A 55 -0.56 -5.00 -10.54
N LYS A 56 -1.39 -5.09 -9.50
CA LYS A 56 -1.66 -6.31 -8.72
C LYS A 56 -3.14 -6.76 -8.76
N LEU A 57 -4.01 -6.03 -9.45
CA LEU A 57 -5.44 -6.32 -9.43
C LEU A 57 -5.93 -6.37 -10.86
N PRO A 58 -6.01 -7.56 -11.48
CA PRO A 58 -6.96 -7.69 -12.56
C PRO A 58 -8.36 -7.41 -11.98
N TYR A 59 -9.11 -6.59 -12.68
CA TYR A 59 -10.48 -6.26 -12.36
C TYR A 59 -11.37 -7.38 -12.88
N SER A 60 -12.18 -7.96 -12.00
CA SER A 60 -13.24 -8.87 -12.40
C SER A 60 -14.58 -8.15 -12.23
N PRO A 61 -15.33 -7.88 -13.31
CA PRO A 61 -16.76 -7.63 -13.14
C PRO A 61 -17.38 -8.88 -12.53
N LEU A 62 -17.93 -8.73 -11.33
CA LEU A 62 -18.74 -9.76 -10.68
C LEU A 62 -20.18 -9.47 -11.06
N ASN A 63 -20.77 -10.38 -11.82
CA ASN A 63 -22.21 -10.37 -12.04
C ASN A 63 -22.83 -11.16 -10.88
N CYS A 64 -23.40 -10.43 -9.93
CA CYS A 64 -24.21 -11.03 -8.87
C CYS A 64 -25.50 -11.53 -9.51
N LEU A 65 -25.57 -12.84 -9.77
CA LEU A 65 -26.87 -13.50 -9.91
C LEU A 65 -27.52 -13.44 -8.53
N CYS A 66 -28.65 -12.76 -8.40
CA CYS A 66 -29.41 -12.73 -7.15
C CYS A 66 -30.13 -14.08 -7.01
N PRO A 67 -29.68 -15.02 -6.15
CA PRO A 67 -30.35 -16.30 -6.02
C PRO A 67 -31.37 -16.13 -4.89
N LYS A 68 -32.66 -16.00 -5.22
CA LYS A 68 -33.74 -16.30 -4.29
C LYS A 68 -33.81 -17.82 -4.08
N SER A 69 -32.76 -18.45 -3.54
CA SER A 69 -32.83 -19.83 -3.07
C SER A 69 -31.70 -20.17 -2.11
N SER A 70 -32.12 -20.55 -0.91
CA SER A 70 -31.32 -20.81 0.28
C SER A 70 -30.57 -22.14 0.17
N VAL A 71 -29.28 -22.11 -0.13
CA VAL A 71 -28.34 -23.26 0.04
C VAL A 71 -27.20 -22.91 1.00
N ARG A 72 -27.46 -22.99 2.31
CA ARG A 72 -26.47 -22.86 3.38
C ARG A 72 -25.31 -23.84 3.13
N LEU A 73 -24.17 -23.33 2.67
CA LEU A 73 -22.91 -24.08 2.70
C LEU A 73 -22.03 -23.47 3.79
N ILE A 74 -21.95 -24.20 4.90
CA ILE A 74 -21.09 -23.91 6.04
C ILE A 74 -19.65 -24.09 5.57
N ILE A 75 -18.88 -23.00 5.48
CA ILE A 75 -17.41 -23.08 5.36
C ILE A 75 -16.86 -22.55 6.67
N PHE A 76 -16.55 -23.50 7.57
CA PHE A 76 -15.66 -23.29 8.70
C PHE A 76 -14.32 -22.76 8.16
N ILE A 77 -14.02 -21.48 8.40
CA ILE A 77 -12.69 -20.92 8.15
C ILE A 77 -11.85 -21.18 9.40
N VAL A 78 -11.25 -22.37 9.45
CA VAL A 78 -10.02 -22.60 10.22
C VAL A 78 -8.86 -22.44 9.24
N SER A 79 -7.86 -21.67 9.67
CA SER A 79 -6.59 -21.37 8.99
C SER A 79 -6.55 -20.10 8.13
N ILE A 80 -6.33 -18.97 8.82
CA ILE A 80 -5.69 -17.77 8.26
C ILE A 80 -4.22 -18.14 7.99
N TYR A 81 -3.88 -18.54 6.76
CA TYR A 81 -2.49 -18.84 6.41
C TYR A 81 -1.65 -17.57 6.32
N CYS A 82 -0.74 -17.48 7.29
CA CYS A 82 0.40 -16.59 7.37
C CYS A 82 1.47 -17.09 6.37
N CYS A 83 1.85 -16.29 5.37
CA CYS A 83 3.05 -16.58 4.58
C CYS A 83 4.26 -15.92 5.25
N ASN A 84 5.12 -16.75 5.84
CA ASN A 84 6.48 -16.96 5.33
C ASN A 84 7.10 -18.20 5.98
N ASN A 85 7.79 -18.99 5.15
CA ASN A 85 8.61 -20.13 5.51
C ASN A 85 9.61 -19.78 6.62
N HIS A 86 9.42 -20.32 7.82
CA HIS A 86 10.41 -21.04 8.65
C HIS A 86 9.80 -21.29 10.05
N ALA A 87 9.70 -22.58 10.41
CA ALA A 87 9.64 -23.17 11.75
C ALA A 87 8.44 -22.88 12.70
N TRP A 88 7.71 -23.98 13.01
CA TRP A 88 7.19 -24.50 14.30
C TRP A 88 6.94 -23.50 15.45
N GLU A 89 5.83 -23.49 16.18
CA GLU A 89 5.17 -24.62 16.85
C GLU A 89 3.65 -24.41 16.99
N ALA A 90 2.91 -25.51 16.87
CA ALA A 90 1.55 -25.63 17.36
C ALA A 90 1.60 -26.15 18.80
N VAL A 91 1.35 -25.29 19.80
CA VAL A 91 1.06 -25.73 21.17
C VAL A 91 0.00 -24.83 21.79
N PHE A 92 -1.21 -25.38 21.90
CA PHE A 92 -2.04 -25.40 23.10
C PHE A 92 -1.94 -24.19 24.07
N LEU A 93 -3.00 -23.38 24.14
CA LEU A 93 -3.63 -23.08 25.44
C LEU A 93 -5.13 -22.83 25.24
N PHE A 94 -5.86 -23.65 25.97
CA PHE A 94 -7.30 -23.87 26.00
C PHE A 94 -8.01 -22.74 26.80
N LEU A 95 -9.17 -22.30 26.32
CA LEU A 95 -10.38 -22.04 27.13
C LEU A 95 -10.54 -20.81 28.05
N ILE A 96 -9.69 -19.77 28.04
CA ILE A 96 -9.96 -18.52 28.80
C ILE A 96 -9.77 -17.24 27.96
N ASP A 97 -10.43 -17.14 26.81
CA ASP A 97 -10.56 -15.86 26.09
C ASP A 97 -11.79 -15.80 25.16
N PHE A 98 -12.79 -16.65 25.42
CA PHE A 98 -13.98 -16.73 24.56
C PHE A 98 -14.90 -15.50 24.67
N PHE A 99 -14.71 -14.65 25.68
CA PHE A 99 -15.55 -13.48 25.91
C PHE A 99 -15.00 -12.17 25.31
N PHE A 100 -13.68 -12.04 25.09
CA PHE A 100 -13.08 -10.79 24.60
C PHE A 100 -12.87 -10.75 23.07
N CYS A 101 -12.90 -11.90 22.40
CA CYS A 101 -12.69 -12.01 20.94
C CYS A 101 -13.94 -11.67 20.10
N LEU A 102 -15.05 -11.24 20.71
CA LEU A 102 -16.31 -10.99 20.00
C LEU A 102 -16.38 -9.61 19.32
N VAL A 103 -15.59 -8.63 19.76
CA VAL A 103 -15.76 -7.23 19.34
C VAL A 103 -14.73 -6.78 18.30
N ALA A 104 -13.47 -7.23 18.40
CA ALA A 104 -12.40 -6.75 17.53
C ALA A 104 -11.30 -7.80 17.27
N SER A 105 -10.75 -7.77 16.05
CA SER A 105 -9.70 -8.67 15.58
C SER A 105 -8.40 -7.90 15.34
N ILE A 106 -7.26 -8.52 15.67
CA ILE A 106 -5.92 -7.95 15.45
C ILE A 106 -5.36 -8.50 14.14
N ILE A 107 -5.05 -7.60 13.19
CA ILE A 107 -4.50 -7.95 11.88
C ILE A 107 -3.08 -7.39 11.74
N LYS A 108 -2.17 -8.20 11.20
CA LYS A 108 -0.81 -7.76 10.83
C LYS A 108 -0.81 -7.24 9.39
N LEU A 109 -0.45 -5.97 9.21
CA LEU A 109 -0.29 -5.37 7.88
C LEU A 109 1.01 -5.83 7.21
N PRO A 110 1.12 -5.76 5.86
CA PRO A 110 2.38 -6.00 5.15
C PRO A 110 3.54 -5.09 5.58
N SER A 111 3.25 -3.96 6.25
CA SER A 111 4.25 -3.10 6.88
C SER A 111 4.84 -3.68 8.17
N GLY A 112 4.33 -4.82 8.66
CA GLY A 112 4.67 -5.44 9.94
C GLY A 112 3.88 -4.90 11.13
N SER A 113 3.12 -3.81 10.96
CA SER A 113 2.34 -3.18 12.03
C SER A 113 1.05 -3.96 12.32
N LYS A 114 0.75 -4.19 13.61
CA LYS A 114 -0.53 -4.75 14.05
C LYS A 114 -1.59 -3.63 14.11
N LYS A 115 -2.82 -3.90 13.67
CA LYS A 115 -3.97 -2.99 13.78
C LYS A 115 -5.19 -3.74 14.30
N ILE A 116 -5.97 -3.07 15.15
CA ILE A 116 -7.25 -3.55 15.66
C ILE A 116 -8.34 -3.13 14.67
N VAL A 117 -9.19 -4.07 14.25
CA VAL A 117 -10.28 -3.87 13.30
C VAL A 117 -11.55 -4.49 13.91
N PRO A 118 -12.74 -3.87 13.79
CA PRO A 118 -13.95 -4.48 14.32
C PRO A 118 -14.27 -5.80 13.61
N SER A 119 -14.79 -6.78 14.35
CA SER A 119 -15.07 -8.14 13.85
C SER A 119 -16.07 -8.16 12.69
N GLY A 120 -16.97 -7.18 12.61
CA GLY A 120 -17.94 -7.02 11.51
C GLY A 120 -17.36 -6.49 10.18
N CYS A 121 -16.03 -6.34 10.04
CA CYS A 121 -15.41 -5.91 8.79
C CYS A 121 -15.32 -7.04 7.75
N ARG A 122 -15.49 -6.71 6.47
CA ARG A 122 -15.32 -7.65 5.36
C ARG A 122 -13.85 -7.81 4.97
N ALA A 123 -13.44 -9.05 4.71
CA ALA A 123 -12.13 -9.39 4.16
C ALA A 123 -12.29 -10.42 3.03
N MET A 124 -11.36 -10.40 2.07
CA MET A 124 -11.27 -11.43 1.04
C MET A 124 -10.24 -12.46 1.45
N ILE A 125 -10.61 -13.74 1.39
CA ILE A 125 -9.72 -14.85 1.70
C ILE A 125 -8.72 -15.01 0.54
N GLY A 126 -7.45 -15.20 0.87
CA GLY A 126 -6.39 -15.46 -0.09
C GLY A 126 -5.42 -14.29 -0.32
N GLN A 127 -4.51 -14.48 -1.26
CA GLN A 127 -3.47 -13.50 -1.61
C GLN A 127 -3.86 -12.72 -2.87
N VAL A 128 -3.40 -11.48 -2.95
CA VAL A 128 -3.61 -10.63 -4.14
C VAL A 128 -2.80 -11.17 -5.31
N ALA A 129 -3.45 -11.37 -6.46
CA ALA A 129 -2.82 -11.87 -7.69
C ALA A 129 -1.71 -10.93 -8.24
N GLY A 130 -0.87 -11.43 -9.15
CA GLY A 130 0.19 -10.63 -9.77
C GLY A 130 1.36 -10.30 -8.83
N GLY A 131 1.64 -11.19 -7.87
CA GLY A 131 2.88 -11.18 -7.08
C GLY A 131 4.14 -11.28 -7.96
N GLY A 132 5.31 -10.97 -7.40
CA GLY A 132 6.60 -11.15 -8.09
C GLY A 132 6.97 -10.13 -9.18
N ARG A 133 6.04 -9.26 -9.63
CA ARG A 133 6.35 -8.24 -10.67
C ARG A 133 7.48 -7.28 -10.30
N THR A 134 7.69 -7.05 -9.00
CA THR A 134 8.71 -6.12 -8.49
C THR A 134 10.11 -6.71 -8.53
N GLU A 135 10.24 -8.04 -8.47
CA GLU A 135 11.53 -8.73 -8.45
C GLU A 135 12.30 -8.53 -9.76
N LYS A 136 11.58 -8.39 -10.88
CA LYS A 136 12.19 -8.10 -12.17
C LYS A 136 12.66 -6.64 -12.24
N PRO A 137 13.96 -6.36 -12.42
CA PRO A 137 14.46 -5.01 -12.55
C PRO A 137 14.00 -4.35 -13.86
N LEU A 138 13.77 -3.04 -13.82
CA LEU A 138 13.48 -2.24 -15.01
C LEU A 138 14.80 -1.80 -15.65
N LEU A 139 15.19 -2.46 -16.74
CA LEU A 139 16.46 -2.18 -17.42
C LEU A 139 16.43 -0.87 -18.22
N LYS A 140 15.38 -0.67 -19.04
CA LYS A 140 15.27 0.48 -19.95
C LYS A 140 14.48 1.64 -19.33
N ALA A 141 14.94 2.87 -19.58
CA ALA A 141 14.20 4.08 -19.19
C ALA A 141 12.82 4.19 -19.87
N GLY A 142 12.70 3.75 -21.13
CA GLY A 142 11.42 3.69 -21.85
C GLY A 142 10.36 2.82 -21.16
N ASN A 143 10.79 1.71 -20.52
CA ASN A 143 9.87 0.86 -19.75
C ASN A 143 9.31 1.60 -18.53
N ALA A 144 10.14 2.42 -17.86
CA ALA A 144 9.69 3.27 -16.78
C ALA A 144 8.75 4.37 -17.27
N TYR A 145 9.04 4.98 -18.43
CA TYR A 145 8.17 5.97 -19.07
C TYR A 145 6.76 5.40 -19.30
N HIS A 146 6.63 4.24 -19.97
CA HIS A 146 5.31 3.63 -20.21
C HIS A 146 4.59 3.24 -18.91
N LYS A 147 5.32 2.82 -17.87
CA LYS A 147 4.75 2.52 -16.54
C LYS A 147 4.16 3.76 -15.86
N PHE A 148 4.81 4.92 -15.99
CA PHE A 148 4.33 6.17 -15.39
C PHE A 148 3.36 6.94 -16.28
N ARG A 149 3.36 6.72 -17.60
CA ARG A 149 2.41 7.32 -18.56
C ARG A 149 0.96 7.00 -18.22
N VAL A 150 0.68 5.76 -17.81
CA VAL A 150 -0.67 5.32 -17.40
C VAL A 150 -1.04 5.84 -16.00
N LYS A 151 -0.05 6.25 -15.20
CA LYS A 151 -0.24 6.83 -13.88
C LYS A 151 -0.13 8.35 -13.96
N ARG A 152 -0.18 9.05 -12.82
CA ARG A 152 0.11 10.49 -12.80
C ARG A 152 1.52 10.80 -13.32
N ASN A 153 1.69 11.97 -13.91
CA ASN A 153 2.99 12.45 -14.38
C ASN A 153 3.96 12.66 -13.19
N CYS A 154 4.82 11.68 -12.90
CA CYS A 154 5.79 11.76 -11.81
C CYS A 154 7.19 11.26 -12.18
N TRP A 155 7.42 11.09 -13.48
CA TRP A 155 8.68 10.66 -14.08
C TRP A 155 8.92 11.50 -15.34
N PRO A 156 10.15 11.98 -15.62
CA PRO A 156 11.40 11.77 -14.89
C PRO A 156 11.52 12.59 -13.59
N LYS A 157 12.42 12.19 -12.68
CA LYS A 157 12.69 12.90 -11.43
C LYS A 157 14.05 13.59 -11.48
N VAL A 158 14.05 14.90 -11.73
CA VAL A 158 15.25 15.74 -11.54
C VAL A 158 15.62 15.81 -10.05
N ARG A 159 16.93 15.67 -9.75
CA ARG A 159 17.52 15.82 -8.41
C ARG A 159 17.48 17.27 -7.99
N GLY A 160 17.16 17.55 -6.72
CA GLY A 160 17.07 18.92 -6.21
C GLY A 160 18.39 19.70 -6.26
N VAL A 161 19.52 19.01 -6.12
CA VAL A 161 20.87 19.60 -6.20
C VAL A 161 21.24 20.06 -7.61
N ALA A 162 20.62 19.45 -8.64
CA ALA A 162 20.84 19.86 -10.03
C ALA A 162 20.02 21.08 -10.44
N MET A 163 19.19 21.62 -9.55
CA MET A 163 18.35 22.79 -9.80
C MET A 163 19.02 24.05 -9.27
N ASN A 164 18.55 25.21 -9.73
CA ASN A 164 18.99 26.51 -9.21
C ASN A 164 18.44 26.75 -7.79
N PRO A 165 19.06 27.63 -6.97
CA PRO A 165 18.60 27.93 -5.60
C PRO A 165 17.14 28.39 -5.53
N VAL A 166 16.71 29.09 -6.59
CA VAL A 166 15.34 29.61 -6.72
C VAL A 166 14.30 28.48 -6.81
N GLU A 167 14.68 27.33 -7.36
CA GLU A 167 13.75 26.23 -7.69
C GLU A 167 13.70 25.15 -6.61
N HIS A 168 14.75 25.02 -5.80
CA HIS A 168 14.85 23.96 -4.82
C HIS A 168 15.81 24.35 -3.67
N PRO A 169 15.49 24.05 -2.40
CA PRO A 169 16.34 24.38 -1.26
C PRO A 169 17.77 23.80 -1.33
N HIS A 170 17.92 22.61 -1.90
CA HIS A 170 19.24 21.97 -2.09
C HIS A 170 19.97 22.45 -3.36
N GLY A 171 19.38 23.36 -4.13
CA GLY A 171 19.88 23.76 -5.44
C GLY A 171 20.93 24.87 -5.37
N GLY A 172 21.77 24.94 -6.40
CA GLY A 172 22.80 25.97 -6.57
C GLY A 172 24.18 25.63 -6.02
N GLY A 173 24.97 26.68 -5.81
CA GLY A 173 26.40 26.59 -5.52
C GLY A 173 27.25 26.35 -6.78
N ASN A 174 28.56 26.60 -6.65
CA ASN A 174 29.53 26.29 -7.71
C ASN A 174 29.78 24.77 -7.79
N HIS A 175 29.76 24.09 -6.64
CA HIS A 175 29.84 22.64 -6.54
C HIS A 175 28.48 22.05 -6.17
N GLN A 176 28.13 20.90 -6.75
CA GLN A 176 26.86 20.22 -6.47
C GLN A 176 26.88 19.53 -5.10
N HIS A 177 26.35 20.20 -4.08
CA HIS A 177 26.19 19.67 -2.72
C HIS A 177 24.96 20.30 -2.07
N ILE A 178 24.51 19.77 -0.92
CA ILE A 178 23.31 20.28 -0.22
C ILE A 178 23.65 21.54 0.60
N GLY A 179 24.87 21.64 1.12
CA GLY A 179 25.33 22.77 1.94
C GLY A 179 24.78 22.81 3.36
N HIS A 180 23.63 22.20 3.63
CA HIS A 180 22.99 22.14 4.94
C HIS A 180 22.51 20.71 5.29
N ALA A 181 22.07 20.52 6.54
CA ALA A 181 21.51 19.24 6.98
C ALA A 181 20.29 18.85 6.12
N SER A 182 20.28 17.61 5.62
CA SER A 182 19.18 17.09 4.78
C SER A 182 18.00 16.52 5.59
N THR A 183 18.11 16.53 6.92
CA THR A 183 17.07 16.12 7.86
C THR A 183 16.19 17.32 8.21
N VAL A 184 14.88 17.20 7.97
CA VAL A 184 13.93 18.31 8.17
C VAL A 184 12.87 17.94 9.18
N ARG A 185 12.48 18.90 10.03
CA ARG A 185 11.41 18.72 11.03
C ARG A 185 10.06 18.42 10.36
N ARG A 186 9.18 17.70 11.08
CA ARG A 186 7.84 17.38 10.59
C ARG A 186 7.01 18.63 10.29
N ASP A 187 7.19 19.66 11.12
CA ASP A 187 6.39 20.88 11.12
C ASP A 187 6.97 21.96 10.20
N ALA A 188 8.03 21.64 9.46
CA ALA A 188 8.61 22.54 8.48
C ALA A 188 7.56 23.00 7.45
N PRO A 189 7.61 24.26 6.99
CA PRO A 189 6.68 24.78 6.01
C PRO A 189 6.80 24.03 4.67
N PRO A 190 5.77 24.05 3.81
CA PRO A 190 5.71 23.23 2.59
C PRO A 190 6.88 23.43 1.61
N GLY A 191 7.54 24.60 1.64
CA GLY A 191 8.70 24.90 0.79
C GLY A 191 10.03 24.39 1.35
N GLN A 192 10.13 24.22 2.66
CA GLN A 192 11.33 23.72 3.35
C GLN A 192 11.29 22.21 3.59
N LYS A 193 10.11 21.57 3.49
CA LYS A 193 9.91 20.14 3.74
C LYS A 193 10.46 19.26 2.61
N VAL A 194 11.78 19.21 2.52
CA VAL A 194 12.57 18.56 1.47
C VAL A 194 13.66 17.69 2.12
N GLY A 195 14.08 16.61 1.45
CA GLY A 195 15.06 15.67 2.01
C GLY A 195 14.44 14.59 2.89
N LEU A 196 15.11 14.26 4.00
CA LEU A 196 14.69 13.23 4.95
C LEU A 196 13.77 13.83 6.01
N ILE A 197 12.46 13.69 5.78
CA ILE A 197 11.43 14.31 6.64
C ILE A 197 11.27 13.51 7.93
N ALA A 198 11.47 14.17 9.07
CA ALA A 198 11.33 13.62 10.42
C ALA A 198 12.07 12.28 10.61
N ALA A 199 13.23 12.14 9.97
CA ALA A 199 14.01 10.92 10.05
C ALA A 199 14.56 10.72 11.47
N ARG A 200 14.18 9.61 12.10
CA ARG A 200 14.68 9.20 13.42
C ARG A 200 16.10 8.62 13.36
N ARG A 201 16.47 8.06 12.22
CA ARG A 201 17.77 7.45 11.93
C ARG A 201 18.10 7.68 10.47
N THR A 202 19.36 7.91 10.17
CA THR A 202 19.91 8.03 8.81
C THR A 202 20.93 6.91 8.54
N GLY A 203 21.32 6.74 7.28
CA GLY A 203 22.27 5.71 6.86
C GLY A 203 21.63 4.35 6.53
N ARG A 204 22.47 3.40 6.09
CA ARG A 204 22.02 2.05 5.70
C ARG A 204 21.65 1.24 6.94
N LEU A 205 20.45 0.67 6.93
CA LEU A 205 20.00 -0.24 7.98
C LEU A 205 20.80 -1.55 7.87
N ARG A 206 21.62 -1.85 8.88
CA ARG A 206 22.39 -3.10 9.04
C ARG A 206 22.04 -3.74 10.39
N GLY A 207 22.04 -5.07 10.46
CA GLY A 207 21.81 -5.82 11.71
C GLY A 207 20.37 -5.77 12.27
N GLN A 208 19.42 -5.16 11.57
CA GLN A 208 18.05 -5.03 12.07
C GLN A 208 17.27 -6.33 12.08
N ALA A 209 17.53 -7.27 11.17
CA ALA A 209 16.84 -8.57 11.19
C ALA A 209 17.05 -9.29 12.54
N ALA A 210 18.29 -9.34 13.03
CA ALA A 210 18.62 -9.88 14.35
C ALA A 210 17.99 -9.08 15.50
N ALA A 211 18.05 -7.76 15.45
CA ALA A 211 17.45 -6.91 16.49
C ALA A 211 15.91 -6.93 16.50
N THR A 212 15.27 -7.20 15.36
CA THR A 212 13.80 -7.30 15.24
C THR A 212 13.33 -8.69 15.64
N ALA A 213 14.09 -9.75 15.33
CA ALA A 213 13.86 -11.11 15.81
C ALA A 213 13.97 -11.18 17.35
N ALA A 214 15.07 -10.67 17.92
CA ALA A 214 15.28 -10.64 19.37
C ALA A 214 14.24 -9.82 20.15
N LYS A 215 13.51 -8.91 19.47
CA LYS A 215 12.41 -8.13 20.05
C LYS A 215 11.04 -8.79 19.84
N ALA A 216 10.92 -9.70 18.87
CA ALA A 216 9.73 -10.51 18.64
C ALA A 216 9.64 -11.68 19.63
N ASP A 217 10.78 -12.25 20.03
CA ASP A 217 10.83 -13.38 21.00
C ASP A 217 10.55 -12.96 22.46
N LYS A 218 10.54 -11.65 22.74
CA LYS A 218 10.31 -11.07 24.08
C LYS A 218 8.90 -10.51 24.29
N ALA A 219 7.98 -10.72 23.33
CA ALA A 219 6.63 -10.15 23.32
C ALA A 219 5.59 -11.22 23.03
#